data_AF-A0A0L8IG37-F1
#
_entry.id   AF-A0A0L8IG37-F1
#
_cell.length_a   1.000
_cell.length_b   1.000
_cell.length_c   1.000
_cell.angle_alpha   90.00
_cell.angle_beta   90.00
_cell.angle_gamma   90.00
#
_symmetry.space_group_name_H-M   'P 1'
#
loop_
_entity.id
_entity.type
_entity.pdbx_description
1 polymer ?
#
loop_
_entity_poly.entity_id
_entity_poly.type
_entity_poly.pdbx_seq_one_letter_code
_entity_poly.pdbx_strand_id
1 'polypeptide(L)'
;MENESQLEKFLNEPQKFVPPYAPKALPPQELIPKKCLNKEEIPQFEHLGYCPVTYYEGKCRYDAITPGQPDLTVEYQKKYYCFASEKKLEKFMRLPQVYSKIELSYKLPPKLDPLMVNLLPNLGFMEQSLSTPILRALVAVGNFKPKFPFLSPTQSALLYVAFHLKG
;
A
#
# COMPACT_ATOMS: atom_id res chain seq x y z
N MET A 1 2.91 22.59 -26.34
CA MET A 1 3.00 23.92 -26.97
C MET A 1 3.75 24.93 -26.12
N GLU A 2 3.35 25.27 -24.89
CA GLU A 2 4.12 26.24 -24.06
C GLU A 2 5.54 25.76 -23.70
N ASN A 3 5.71 24.48 -23.35
CA ASN A 3 7.02 23.92 -23.02
C ASN A 3 7.99 23.88 -24.21
N GLU A 4 7.49 23.67 -25.44
CA GLU A 4 8.33 23.59 -26.64
C GLU A 4 8.91 24.96 -26.99
N SER A 5 8.06 25.99 -26.97
CA SER A 5 8.51 27.37 -27.20
C SER A 5 9.46 27.88 -26.11
N GLN A 6 9.27 27.46 -24.86
CA GLN A 6 10.20 27.77 -23.76
C GLN A 6 11.53 27.04 -23.91
N LEU A 7 11.50 25.77 -24.36
CA LEU A 7 12.69 24.99 -24.64
C LEU A 7 13.51 25.59 -25.78
N GLU A 8 12.86 26.01 -26.87
CA GLU A 8 13.53 26.68 -27.99
C GLU A 8 14.21 27.98 -27.56
N LYS A 9 13.57 28.79 -26.71
CA LYS A 9 14.18 30.01 -26.13
C LYS A 9 15.40 29.69 -25.28
N PHE A 10 15.36 28.61 -24.50
CA PHE A 10 16.51 28.16 -23.70
C PHE A 10 17.65 27.67 -24.58
N LEU A 11 17.36 26.86 -25.60
CA LEU A 11 18.37 26.32 -26.52
C LEU A 11 19.05 27.39 -27.36
N ASN A 12 18.31 28.44 -27.74
CA ASN A 12 18.87 29.57 -28.49
C ASN A 12 19.80 30.45 -27.62
N GLU A 13 19.51 30.62 -26.32
CA GLU A 13 20.30 31.48 -25.43
C GLU A 13 20.58 30.84 -24.06
N PRO A 14 21.33 29.72 -23.99
CA PRO A 14 21.56 29.00 -22.74
C PRO A 14 22.35 29.83 -21.72
N GLN A 15 23.22 30.73 -22.19
CA GLN A 15 24.08 31.57 -21.35
C GLN A 15 23.29 32.50 -20.43
N LYS A 16 22.06 32.91 -20.80
CA LYS A 16 21.18 33.75 -19.95
C LYS A 16 20.57 33.00 -18.77
N PHE A 17 20.64 31.67 -18.77
CA PHE A 17 20.02 30.82 -17.75
C PHE A 17 21.04 30.11 -16.86
N VAL A 18 22.35 30.34 -17.08
CA VAL A 18 23.46 29.77 -16.30
C VAL A 18 24.22 30.92 -15.60
N PRO A 19 24.69 30.76 -14.36
CA PRO A 19 25.55 31.76 -13.71
C PRO A 19 26.77 32.10 -14.58
N PRO A 20 27.21 33.37 -14.70
CA PRO A 20 26.84 34.54 -13.88
C PRO A 20 25.66 35.38 -14.40
N TYR A 21 25.14 35.13 -15.61
CA TYR A 21 24.11 35.98 -16.24
C TYR A 21 22.67 35.62 -15.84
N ALA A 22 22.49 34.53 -15.09
CA ALA A 22 21.18 34.06 -14.64
C ALA A 22 20.53 35.08 -13.67
N PRO A 23 19.32 35.60 -13.97
CA PRO A 23 18.62 36.54 -13.09
C PRO A 23 18.11 35.88 -11.78
N LYS A 24 18.03 34.54 -11.75
CA LYS A 24 17.73 33.76 -10.55
C LYS A 24 18.80 32.69 -10.39
N ALA A 25 19.35 32.59 -9.19
CA ALA A 25 20.22 31.48 -8.83
C ALA A 25 19.45 30.16 -8.93
N LEU A 26 20.14 29.10 -9.35
CA LEU A 26 19.58 27.76 -9.32
C LEU A 26 19.20 27.40 -7.87
N PRO A 27 18.06 26.73 -7.65
CA PRO A 27 17.71 26.26 -6.32
C PRO A 27 18.80 25.30 -5.81
N PRO A 28 19.10 25.32 -4.51
CA PRO A 28 20.04 24.38 -3.91
C PRO A 28 19.63 22.93 -4.25
N GLN A 29 20.63 22.05 -4.41
CA GLN A 29 20.43 20.67 -4.85
C GLN A 29 19.43 19.87 -4.00
N GLU A 30 19.24 20.27 -2.74
CA GLU A 30 18.28 19.66 -1.80
C GLU A 30 16.80 19.94 -2.16
N LEU A 31 16.53 20.99 -2.94
CA LEU A 31 15.20 21.34 -3.44
C LEU A 31 14.91 20.74 -4.82
N ILE A 32 15.79 19.88 -5.33
CA ILE A 32 15.61 19.22 -6.61
C ILE A 32 15.15 17.78 -6.33
N PRO A 33 13.92 17.40 -6.72
CA PRO A 33 13.42 16.04 -6.52
C PRO A 33 14.23 15.06 -7.39
N LYS A 34 14.86 14.06 -6.75
CA LYS A 34 15.62 13.02 -7.44
C LYS A 34 14.86 11.70 -7.37
N LYS A 35 14.69 11.02 -8.51
CA LYS A 35 14.10 9.66 -8.52
C LYS A 35 15.11 8.69 -7.92
N CYS A 36 14.73 7.99 -6.86
CA CYS A 36 15.54 6.92 -6.28
C CYS A 36 15.13 5.59 -6.90
N LEU A 37 16.08 4.93 -7.56
CA LEU A 37 15.90 3.60 -8.16
C LEU A 37 16.26 2.48 -7.17
N ASN A 38 17.10 2.76 -6.18
CA ASN A 38 17.60 1.77 -5.23
C ASN A 38 16.74 1.74 -3.97
N LYS A 39 16.16 0.57 -3.68
CA LYS A 39 15.28 0.34 -2.50
C LYS A 39 16.07 0.08 -1.21
N GLU A 40 17.32 -0.36 -1.32
CA GLU A 40 18.10 -0.91 -0.21
C GLU A 40 18.76 0.18 0.65
N GLU A 41 18.84 1.41 0.15
CA GLU A 41 19.52 2.52 0.80
C GLU A 41 18.56 3.49 1.51
N ILE A 42 17.26 3.16 1.59
CA ILE A 42 16.24 4.05 2.14
C ILE A 42 15.96 3.68 3.61
N PRO A 43 16.45 4.46 4.58
CA PRO A 43 16.33 4.11 6.00
C PRO A 43 14.90 4.28 6.53
N GLN A 44 14.16 5.28 6.02
CA GLN A 44 12.81 5.58 6.48
C GLN A 44 12.04 6.34 5.41
N PHE A 45 10.79 5.92 5.15
CA PHE A 45 9.86 6.64 4.29
C PHE A 45 9.09 7.69 5.09
N GLU A 46 9.04 8.89 4.55
CA GLU A 46 8.14 9.93 5.05
C GLU A 46 6.69 9.47 4.85
N HIS A 47 5.79 9.98 5.69
CA HIS A 47 4.37 9.61 5.65
C HIS A 47 4.12 8.11 5.80
N LEU A 48 5.04 7.39 6.47
CA LEU A 48 4.95 5.94 6.70
C LEU A 48 4.82 5.11 5.42
N GLY A 49 5.29 5.65 4.28
CA GLY A 49 5.18 5.00 2.96
C GLY A 49 3.87 5.27 2.21
N TYR A 50 3.00 6.15 2.72
CA TYR A 50 1.78 6.56 2.03
C TYR A 50 2.05 7.63 0.98
N CYS A 51 1.23 7.65 -0.07
CA CYS A 51 1.41 8.57 -1.19
C CYS A 51 0.87 9.99 -0.89
N PRO A 52 1.73 11.03 -0.78
CA PRO A 52 1.29 12.37 -0.39
C PRO A 52 0.38 13.04 -1.43
N VAL A 53 0.59 12.74 -2.72
CA VAL A 53 -0.22 13.31 -3.82
C VAL A 53 -1.66 12.82 -3.74
N THR A 54 -1.87 11.54 -3.47
CA THR A 54 -3.25 10.99 -3.35
C THR A 54 -3.98 11.62 -2.17
N TYR A 55 -3.27 11.78 -1.05
CA TYR A 55 -3.82 12.38 0.15
C TYR A 55 -4.18 13.86 -0.06
N TYR A 56 -3.33 14.62 -0.76
CA TYR A 56 -3.63 16.00 -1.15
C TYR A 56 -4.85 16.10 -2.06
N GLU A 57 -4.89 15.30 -3.12
CA GLU A 57 -6.01 15.29 -4.08
C GLU A 57 -7.33 14.87 -3.42
N GLY A 58 -7.25 13.97 -2.44
CA GLY A 58 -8.37 13.55 -1.61
C GLY A 58 -8.80 14.53 -0.53
N LYS A 59 -8.28 15.76 -0.52
CA LYS A 59 -8.56 16.78 0.51
C LYS A 59 -8.22 16.31 1.93
N CYS A 60 -7.12 15.58 2.07
CA CYS A 60 -6.63 15.05 3.34
C CYS A 60 -7.64 14.12 4.05
N ARG A 61 -8.44 13.37 3.28
CA ARG A 61 -9.40 12.39 3.80
C ARG A 61 -8.77 11.02 3.96
N TYR A 62 -9.31 10.27 4.91
CA TYR A 62 -8.89 8.91 5.23
C TYR A 62 -8.98 7.97 4.00
N ASP A 63 -10.06 8.03 3.22
CA ASP A 63 -10.28 7.19 2.02
C ASP A 63 -9.23 7.41 0.92
N ALA A 64 -8.52 8.54 0.94
CA ALA A 64 -7.52 8.89 -0.05
C ALA A 64 -6.09 8.51 0.37
N ILE A 65 -5.92 7.90 1.54
CA ILE A 65 -4.64 7.39 2.01
C ILE A 65 -4.38 6.06 1.31
N THR A 66 -3.52 6.08 0.30
CA THR A 66 -3.14 4.88 -0.46
C THR A 66 -1.66 4.57 -0.22
N PRO A 67 -1.30 3.31 0.07
CA PRO A 67 0.11 2.91 0.17
C PRO A 67 0.83 3.19 -1.16
N GLY A 68 2.03 3.75 -1.07
CA GLY A 68 2.91 3.94 -2.22
C GLY A 68 3.64 2.66 -2.60
N GLN A 69 4.10 2.57 -3.84
CA GLN A 69 4.94 1.48 -4.30
C GLN A 69 6.42 1.81 -4.04
N PRO A 70 7.23 0.85 -3.55
CA PRO A 70 8.64 1.10 -3.26
C PRO A 70 9.48 1.39 -4.51
N ASP A 71 9.03 0.95 -5.70
CA ASP A 71 9.66 1.26 -6.99
C ASP A 71 9.54 2.72 -7.41
N LEU A 72 8.54 3.42 -6.86
CA LEU A 72 8.23 4.80 -7.22
C LEU A 72 8.61 5.70 -6.04
N THR A 73 9.92 5.89 -5.87
CA THR A 73 10.47 6.69 -4.77
C THR A 73 11.15 7.96 -5.27
N VAL A 74 10.94 9.08 -4.56
CA VAL A 74 11.63 10.35 -4.81
C VAL A 74 12.28 10.85 -3.52
N GLU A 75 13.54 11.25 -3.61
CA GLU A 75 14.24 12.01 -2.59
C GLU A 75 13.98 13.51 -2.77
N TYR A 76 13.52 14.17 -1.73
CA TYR A 76 13.34 15.62 -1.67
C TYR A 76 13.64 16.13 -0.26
N GLN A 77 14.54 17.12 -0.11
CA GLN A 77 14.97 17.65 1.18
C GLN A 77 15.49 16.57 2.16
N LYS A 78 16.27 15.59 1.66
CA LYS A 78 16.76 14.42 2.43
C LYS A 78 15.65 13.53 3.01
N LYS A 79 14.43 13.65 2.49
CA LYS A 79 13.27 12.82 2.83
C LYS A 79 12.90 11.96 1.63
N TYR A 80 12.44 10.74 1.90
CA TYR A 80 12.05 9.78 0.88
C TYR A 80 10.53 9.63 0.83
N TYR A 81 9.95 9.81 -0.36
CA TYR A 81 8.51 9.74 -0.58
C TYR A 81 8.17 8.62 -1.56
N CYS A 82 7.16 7.81 -1.23
CA CYS A 82 6.62 6.77 -2.11
C CYS A 82 5.37 7.25 -2.85
N PHE A 83 5.16 6.74 -4.06
CA PHE A 83 3.97 7.07 -4.86
C PHE A 83 3.21 5.82 -5.30
N ALA A 84 1.89 5.93 -5.38
CA ALA A 84 1.02 4.83 -5.81
C ALA A 84 0.98 4.63 -7.34
N SER A 85 1.50 5.58 -8.12
CA SER A 85 1.51 5.52 -9.59
C SER A 85 2.53 6.52 -10.15
N GLU A 86 3.07 6.23 -11.33
CA GLU A 86 4.02 7.10 -12.04
C GLU A 86 3.44 8.51 -12.31
N LYS A 87 2.15 8.60 -12.66
CA LYS A 87 1.46 9.88 -12.85
C LYS A 87 1.50 10.76 -11.60
N LYS A 88 1.45 10.15 -10.41
CA LYS A 88 1.51 10.86 -9.12
C LYS A 88 2.93 11.29 -8.81
N LEU A 89 3.92 10.46 -9.15
CA LEU A 89 5.33 10.80 -9.06
C LEU A 89 5.64 12.03 -9.92
N GLU A 90 5.18 12.07 -11.17
CA GLU A 90 5.35 13.23 -12.05
C GLU A 90 4.70 14.50 -11.48
N LYS A 91 3.50 14.40 -10.92
CA LYS A 91 2.85 15.54 -10.24
C LYS A 91 3.70 16.05 -9.08
N PHE A 92 4.27 15.15 -8.28
CA PHE A 92 5.16 15.53 -7.19
C PHE A 92 6.42 16.23 -7.70
N MET A 93 7.04 15.72 -8.78
CA MET A 93 8.23 16.34 -9.38
C MET A 93 7.97 17.76 -9.89
N ARG A 94 6.75 18.07 -10.32
CA ARG A 94 6.37 19.43 -10.76
C ARG A 94 6.24 20.40 -9.60
N LEU A 95 5.69 19.97 -8.46
CA LEU A 95 5.38 20.85 -7.32
C LEU A 95 5.74 20.21 -5.96
N PRO A 96 7.01 19.84 -5.72
CA PRO A 96 7.39 19.12 -4.51
C PRO A 96 7.18 19.96 -3.23
N GLN A 97 7.25 21.29 -3.38
CA GLN A 97 7.01 22.31 -2.34
C GLN A 97 5.64 22.17 -1.66
N VAL A 98 4.61 21.84 -2.46
CA VAL A 98 3.20 21.80 -2.01
C VAL A 98 2.94 20.49 -1.29
N TYR A 99 3.39 19.39 -1.89
CA TYR A 99 3.15 18.05 -1.38
C TYR A 99 4.01 17.69 -0.15
N SER A 100 5.23 18.25 -0.05
CA SER A 100 6.14 18.04 1.11
C SER A 100 5.62 18.68 2.41
N LYS A 101 4.78 19.71 2.31
CA LYS A 101 4.23 20.43 3.49
C LYS A 101 3.02 19.75 4.12
N ILE A 102 2.56 18.62 3.57
CA ILE A 102 1.35 17.97 4.03
C ILE A 102 1.68 17.11 5.25
N GLU A 103 0.93 17.27 6.32
CA GLU A 103 1.05 16.40 7.49
C GLU A 103 -0.04 15.31 7.44
N LEU A 104 0.32 14.05 7.69
CA LEU A 104 -0.68 13.00 7.81
C LEU A 104 -1.51 13.19 9.08
N SER A 105 -2.82 13.00 8.94
CA SER A 105 -3.70 12.92 10.09
C SER A 105 -3.36 11.70 10.95
N TYR A 106 -3.60 11.81 12.26
CA TYR A 106 -3.36 10.74 13.23
C TYR A 106 -4.11 9.42 12.92
N LYS A 107 -5.22 9.49 12.17
CA LYS A 107 -5.99 8.31 11.75
C LYS A 107 -5.42 7.75 10.46
N LEU A 108 -4.64 6.69 10.59
CA LEU A 108 -4.06 5.95 9.47
C LEU A 108 -4.88 4.69 9.19
N PRO A 109 -5.00 4.28 7.92
CA PRO A 109 -5.56 2.98 7.62
C PRO A 109 -4.70 1.89 8.27
N PRO A 110 -5.34 0.86 8.86
CA PRO A 110 -4.61 -0.28 9.38
C PRO A 110 -3.82 -0.90 8.22
N LYS A 111 -2.53 -1.17 8.48
CA LYS A 111 -1.73 -1.92 7.52
C LYS A 111 -2.34 -3.31 7.44
N LEU A 112 -2.78 -3.70 6.24
CA LEU A 112 -3.20 -5.06 5.95
C LEU A 112 -1.94 -5.92 5.86
N ASP A 113 -1.29 -6.15 6.99
CA ASP A 113 -0.34 -7.23 7.09
C ASP A 113 -1.12 -8.54 6.95
N PRO A 114 -0.71 -9.45 6.05
CA PRO A 114 -1.34 -10.75 5.96
C PRO A 114 -1.12 -11.45 7.30
N LEU A 115 -2.15 -11.42 8.16
CA LEU A 115 -2.11 -12.11 9.44
C LEU A 115 -2.01 -13.59 9.13
N MET A 116 -0.85 -14.18 9.43
CA MET A 116 -0.71 -15.63 9.33
C MET A 116 -1.66 -16.26 10.34
N VAL A 117 -2.57 -17.10 9.86
CA VAL A 117 -3.59 -17.75 10.71
C VAL A 117 -2.97 -18.50 11.90
N ASN A 118 -1.76 -19.02 11.71
CA ASN A 118 -0.97 -19.75 12.72
C ASN A 118 -0.48 -18.88 13.88
N LEU A 119 -0.45 -17.55 13.73
CA LEU A 119 -0.02 -16.61 14.77
C LEU A 119 -1.20 -16.06 15.58
N LEU A 120 -2.44 -16.41 15.21
CA LEU A 120 -3.62 -15.96 15.92
C LEU A 120 -3.73 -16.67 17.29
N PRO A 121 -4.30 -16.02 18.30
CA PRO A 121 -4.72 -16.69 19.53
C PRO A 121 -5.61 -17.89 19.22
N ASN A 122 -5.62 -18.89 20.12
CA ASN A 122 -6.34 -20.16 19.94
C ASN A 122 -7.76 -19.99 19.35
N LEU A 123 -8.52 -19.00 19.83
CA LEU A 123 -9.87 -18.73 19.33
C LEU A 123 -9.90 -18.34 17.85
N GLY A 124 -9.06 -17.39 17.43
CA GLY A 124 -9.01 -16.91 16.05
C GLY A 124 -8.45 -17.96 15.09
N PHE A 125 -7.46 -18.72 15.54
CA PHE A 125 -6.94 -19.86 14.76
C PHE A 125 -8.03 -20.90 14.48
N MET A 126 -8.78 -21.29 15.52
CA MET A 126 -9.87 -22.26 15.38
C MET A 126 -10.99 -21.74 14.49
N GLU A 127 -11.41 -20.48 14.67
CA GLU A 127 -12.46 -19.87 13.85
C GLU A 127 -12.08 -19.86 12.36
N GLN A 128 -10.86 -19.45 12.03
CA GLN A 128 -10.44 -19.36 10.62
C GLN A 128 -10.13 -20.72 10.00
N SER A 129 -9.58 -21.67 10.76
CA SER A 129 -9.12 -22.96 10.22
C SER A 129 -10.22 -24.03 10.23
N LEU A 130 -11.05 -24.07 11.27
CA LEU A 130 -11.98 -25.19 11.54
C LEU A 130 -13.44 -24.84 11.28
N SER A 131 -13.81 -23.56 11.17
CA SER A 131 -15.23 -23.17 10.99
C SER A 131 -15.81 -23.74 9.71
N THR A 132 -15.12 -23.59 8.58
CA THR A 132 -15.66 -24.05 7.28
C THR A 132 -15.75 -25.57 7.16
N PRO A 133 -14.75 -26.38 7.58
CA PRO A 133 -14.88 -27.84 7.55
C PRO A 133 -15.95 -28.37 8.52
N ILE A 134 -16.02 -27.83 9.74
CA ILE A 134 -17.04 -28.23 10.73
C ILE A 134 -18.44 -27.90 10.25
N LEU A 135 -18.66 -26.69 9.73
CA LEU A 135 -19.96 -26.28 9.19
C LEU A 135 -20.41 -27.22 8.07
N ARG A 136 -19.51 -27.53 7.12
CA ARG A 136 -19.80 -28.46 6.02
C ARG A 136 -20.14 -29.85 6.54
N ALA A 137 -19.38 -30.37 7.51
CA ALA A 137 -19.64 -31.67 8.11
C ALA A 137 -21.00 -31.71 8.81
N LEU A 138 -21.36 -30.68 9.57
CA LEU A 138 -22.66 -30.59 10.24
C LEU A 138 -23.83 -30.50 9.26
N VAL A 139 -23.68 -29.70 8.20
CA VAL A 139 -24.68 -29.62 7.12
C VAL A 139 -24.85 -30.98 6.42
N ALA A 140 -23.74 -31.67 6.12
CA ALA A 140 -23.76 -32.98 5.49
C ALA A 140 -24.45 -34.04 6.38
N VAL A 141 -24.17 -34.05 7.69
CA VAL A 141 -24.90 -34.91 8.66
C VAL A 141 -26.38 -34.60 8.66
N GLY A 142 -26.76 -33.32 8.70
CA GLY A 142 -28.16 -32.89 8.74
C GLY A 142 -28.95 -33.34 7.50
N ASN A 143 -28.31 -33.34 6.33
CA ASN A 143 -28.91 -33.77 5.08
C ASN A 143 -28.97 -35.30 4.95
N PHE A 144 -27.89 -36.01 5.29
CA PHE A 144 -27.78 -37.46 5.09
C PHE A 144 -28.43 -38.29 6.20
N LYS A 145 -28.44 -37.78 7.45
CA LYS A 145 -28.99 -38.45 8.66
C LYS A 145 -28.51 -39.90 8.81
N PRO A 146 -27.19 -40.13 8.95
CA PRO A 146 -26.61 -41.46 8.97
C PRO A 146 -27.12 -42.30 10.14
N LYS A 147 -27.40 -43.59 9.87
CA LYS A 147 -27.66 -44.61 10.90
C LYS A 147 -26.87 -45.87 10.57
N PHE A 148 -25.84 -46.15 11.34
CA PHE A 148 -25.05 -47.37 11.18
C PHE A 148 -25.64 -48.53 12.00
N PRO A 149 -25.47 -49.78 11.56
CA PRO A 149 -25.87 -50.95 12.33
C PRO A 149 -25.23 -50.94 13.72
N PHE A 150 -26.01 -51.32 14.74
CA PHE A 150 -25.57 -51.45 16.13
C PHE A 150 -25.07 -50.17 16.82
N LEU A 151 -25.20 -49.00 16.19
CA LEU A 151 -24.82 -47.70 16.77
C LEU A 151 -26.04 -46.82 17.04
N SER A 152 -25.94 -45.97 18.06
CA SER A 152 -26.95 -44.95 18.30
C SER A 152 -26.92 -43.89 17.17
N PRO A 153 -28.02 -43.14 16.96
CA PRO A 153 -28.04 -42.04 16.00
C PRO A 153 -26.95 -41.00 16.28
N THR A 154 -26.70 -40.71 17.55
CA THR A 154 -25.64 -39.77 17.98
C THR A 154 -24.25 -40.30 17.64
N GLN A 155 -23.98 -41.59 17.90
CA GLN A 155 -22.71 -42.22 17.55
C GLN A 155 -22.52 -42.27 16.03
N SER A 156 -23.59 -42.54 15.29
CA SER A 156 -23.56 -42.59 13.83
C SER A 156 -23.26 -41.22 13.22
N ALA A 157 -23.87 -40.16 13.75
CA ALA A 157 -23.58 -38.79 13.36
C ALA A 157 -22.13 -38.40 13.68
N LEU A 158 -21.63 -38.73 14.87
CA LEU A 158 -20.25 -38.42 15.28
C LEU A 158 -19.23 -39.10 14.35
N LEU A 159 -19.43 -40.38 14.04
CA LEU A 159 -18.57 -41.14 13.15
C LEU A 159 -18.53 -40.50 11.75
N TYR A 160 -19.69 -40.09 11.24
CA TYR A 160 -19.80 -39.42 9.94
C TYR A 160 -19.08 -38.06 9.92
N VAL A 161 -19.24 -37.23 10.96
CA VAL A 161 -18.48 -35.96 11.08
C VAL A 161 -16.98 -36.24 11.07
N ALA A 162 -16.52 -37.22 11.84
CA ALA A 162 -15.11 -37.57 11.91
C ALA A 162 -14.54 -38.00 10.55
N PHE A 163 -15.28 -38.82 9.78
CA PHE A 163 -14.89 -39.17 8.41
C PHE A 163 -14.90 -37.97 7.47
N HIS A 164 -15.88 -37.07 7.61
CA HIS A 164 -15.98 -35.87 6.79
C HIS A 164 -14.85 -34.87 7.05
N LEU A 165 -14.33 -34.80 8.28
CA LEU A 165 -13.22 -33.91 8.65
C LEU A 165 -11.83 -34.51 8.35
N LYS A 166 -11.75 -35.81 8.07
CA LYS A 166 -10.50 -36.51 7.71
C LYS A 166 -10.11 -36.31 6.24
N GLY A 167 -11.06 -35.89 5.40
CA GLY A 167 -10.91 -35.70 3.96
C GLY A 167 -10.25 -34.38 3.57
#